data_AF-A0A5P9P5B3-F1
#
_entry.id   AF-A0A5P9P5B3-F1
#
_cell.length_a   1.000
_cell.length_b   1.000
_cell.length_c   1.000
_cell.angle_alpha   90.00
_cell.angle_beta   90.00
_cell.angle_gamma   90.00
#
_symmetry.space_group_name_H-M   'P 1'
#
loop_
_entity.id
_entity.type
_entity.pdbx_description
1 polymer ?
#
loop_
_entity_poly.entity_id
_entity_poly.type
_entity_poly.pdbx_seq_one_letter_code
_entity_poly.pdbx_strand_id
1 'polypeptide(L)' 'MTEEVPVKRTDLLVLIGVSLVGGVLIASLILTPTLSTQYISTILLSMVLLAFFLFLPVMGVRLFIDDRNDE' A
#
# COMPACT_ATOMS: atom_id res chain seq x y z
N MET A 1 -14.41 26.72 -1.95
CA MET A 1 -13.44 25.97 -1.15
C MET A 1 -13.36 24.56 -1.71
N THR A 2 -12.69 24.39 -2.85
CA THR A 2 -12.37 23.05 -3.35
C THR A 2 -11.06 22.71 -2.67
N GLU A 3 -11.16 22.22 -1.44
CA GLU A 3 -10.00 21.78 -0.67
C GLU A 3 -9.48 20.54 -1.40
N GLU A 4 -8.46 20.74 -2.22
CA GLU A 4 -7.84 19.66 -3.01
C GLU A 4 -7.30 18.65 -2.01
N VAL A 5 -7.96 17.48 -1.95
CA VAL A 5 -7.49 16.37 -1.14
C VAL A 5 -6.03 16.09 -1.54
N PRO A 6 -5.07 16.03 -0.60
CA PRO A 6 -3.64 15.96 -0.91
C PRO A 6 -3.19 14.62 -1.54
N VAL A 7 -4.14 13.79 -1.98
CA VAL A 7 -3.92 12.46 -2.55
C VAL A 7 -3.85 12.57 -4.07
N LYS A 8 -2.67 12.31 -4.65
CA LYS A 8 -2.50 12.17 -6.10
C LYS A 8 -2.84 10.74 -6.52
N ARG A 9 -3.20 10.54 -7.80
CA ARG A 9 -3.43 9.21 -8.38
C ARG A 9 -2.20 8.29 -8.27
N THR A 10 -1.00 8.89 -8.34
CA THR A 10 0.27 8.18 -8.18
C THR A 10 0.39 7.52 -6.81
N ASP A 11 -0.11 8.16 -5.75
CA ASP A 11 -0.06 7.64 -4.38
C ASP A 11 -0.90 6.38 -4.27
N LEU A 12 -2.07 6.38 -4.91
CA LEU A 12 -2.94 5.22 -4.98
C LEU A 12 -2.27 4.07 -5.75
N LEU A 13 -1.60 4.34 -6.87
CA LEU A 13 -0.90 3.32 -7.64
C LEU A 13 0.27 2.71 -6.86
N VAL A 14 1.07 3.54 -6.19
CA VAL A 14 2.17 3.09 -5.33
C VAL A 14 1.63 2.26 -4.18
N LEU A 15 0.58 2.73 -3.51
CA LEU A 15 -0.05 2.00 -2.40
C LEU A 15 -0.60 0.65 -2.85
N ILE A 16 -1.29 0.59 -4.00
CA ILE A 16 -1.78 -0.67 -4.58
C ILE A 16 -0.61 -1.62 -4.85
N GLY A 17 0.45 -1.15 -5.50
CA GLY A 17 1.62 -1.96 -5.85
C GLY A 17 2.32 -2.52 -4.61
N VAL A 18 2.61 -1.66 -3.63
CA VAL A 18 3.30 -2.06 -2.39
C VAL A 18 2.43 -3.00 -1.56
N SER A 19 1.13 -2.73 -1.45
CA SER A 19 0.21 -3.60 -0.70
C SER A 19 0.00 -4.95 -1.37
N LEU A 20 -0.09 -5.02 -2.71
CA LEU A 20 -0.16 -6.29 -3.44
C LEU A 20 1.08 -7.15 -3.17
N VAL A 21 2.27 -6.58 -3.40
CA VAL A 21 3.53 -7.31 -3.22
C VAL A 21 3.72 -7.68 -1.75
N GLY A 22 3.53 -6.73 -0.83
CA GLY A 22 3.67 -6.95 0.60
C GLY A 22 2.66 -7.96 1.14
N GLY A 23 1.41 -7.92 0.67
CA GLY A 23 0.37 -8.85 1.11
C GLY A 23 0.68 -10.29 0.73
N VAL A 24 1.18 -10.52 -0.49
CA VAL A 24 1.65 -11.83 -0.94
C VAL A 24 2.87 -12.29 -0.14
N LEU A 25 3.84 -11.41 0.08
CA LEU A 25 5.04 -11.73 0.88
C LEU A 25 4.67 -12.10 2.31
N ILE A 26 3.84 -11.31 2.99
CA ILE A 26 3.39 -11.56 4.36
C ILE A 26 2.62 -12.89 4.43
N ALA A 27 1.66 -13.11 3.53
CA ALA A 27 0.92 -14.36 3.52
C ALA A 27 1.84 -15.58 3.31
N SER A 28 2.88 -15.46 2.48
CA SER A 28 3.86 -16.52 2.22
C SER A 28 4.81 -16.78 3.39
N LEU A 29 5.00 -15.79 4.28
CA LEU A 29 5.77 -15.95 5.51
C LEU A 29 4.95 -16.63 6.62
N ILE A 30 3.63 -16.45 6.62
CA ILE A 30 2.73 -16.99 7.66
C ILE A 30 2.24 -18.40 7.27
N LEU A 31 1.94 -18.61 5.99
CA LEU A 31 1.34 -19.83 5.46
C LEU A 31 2.14 -20.35 4.27
N THR A 32 2.18 -21.68 4.12
CA THR A 32 2.76 -22.30 2.93
C THR A 32 2.00 -21.84 1.68
N PRO A 33 2.69 -21.28 0.66
CA PRO A 33 2.07 -20.81 -0.57
C PRO A 33 1.33 -21.95 -1.30
N THR A 34 0.01 -21.98 -1.15
CA THR A 34 -0.86 -23.00 -1.75
C THR A 34 -2.15 -22.32 -2.21
N LEU A 35 -2.76 -22.81 -3.29
CA LEU A 35 -4.04 -22.31 -3.77
C LEU A 35 -5.18 -22.81 -2.87
N SER A 36 -5.24 -22.27 -1.66
CA SER A 36 -6.28 -22.51 -0.68
C SER A 36 -7.04 -21.23 -0.37
N THR A 37 -8.32 -21.36 0.00
CA THR A 37 -9.14 -20.22 0.42
C THR A 37 -8.48 -19.46 1.57
N GLN A 38 -7.88 -20.18 2.51
CA GLN A 38 -7.17 -19.59 3.64
C GLN A 38 -6.00 -18.71 3.19
N TYR A 39 -5.14 -19.19 2.28
CA TYR A 39 -4.02 -18.41 1.77
C TYR A 39 -4.49 -17.15 1.03
N ILE A 40 -5.54 -17.25 0.20
CA ILE A 40 -6.12 -16.10 -0.51
C ILE A 40 -6.70 -15.09 0.49
N SER A 41 -7.46 -15.54 1.49
CA SER A 41 -8.00 -14.66 2.54
C SER A 41 -6.90 -13.96 3.34
N THR A 42 -5.79 -14.66 3.63
CA THR A 42 -4.64 -14.05 4.31
C THR A 42 -3.97 -13.00 3.44
N ILE A 43 -3.77 -13.25 2.14
CA ILE A 43 -3.25 -12.23 1.20
C ILE A 43 -4.13 -10.99 1.24
N LEU A 44 -5.45 -11.14 1.07
CA LEU A 44 -6.39 -10.02 1.05
C LEU A 44 -6.38 -9.24 2.37
N LEU A 45 -6.37 -9.93 3.50
CA LEU A 45 -6.30 -9.28 4.81
C LEU A 45 -4.98 -8.51 4.98
N SER A 46 -3.85 -9.12 4.63
CA SER A 46 -2.54 -8.48 4.68
C SER A 46 -2.47 -7.27 3.74
N MET A 47 -3.03 -7.36 2.53
CA MET A 47 -3.12 -6.23 1.59
C MET A 47 -3.91 -5.06 2.19
N VAL A 48 -5.08 -5.34 2.79
CA VAL A 48 -5.93 -4.30 3.40
C VAL A 48 -5.23 -3.63 4.57
N LEU A 49 -4.62 -4.43 5.45
CA LEU A 49 -3.87 -3.90 6.60
C LEU A 49 -2.68 -3.06 6.13
N LEU A 50 -1.89 -3.55 5.16
CA LEU A 50 -0.78 -2.78 4.58
C LEU A 50 -1.26 -1.48 3.94
N ALA A 51 -2.34 -1.53 3.16
CA ALA A 51 -2.89 -0.32 2.54
C ALA A 51 -3.30 0.70 3.60
N PHE A 52 -3.94 0.26 4.69
CA PHE A 52 -4.33 1.14 5.78
C PHE A 52 -3.12 1.76 6.50
N PHE A 53 -2.12 0.95 6.88
CA PHE A 53 -0.95 1.43 7.61
C PHE A 53 0.00 2.27 6.75
N LEU A 54 0.14 1.95 5.46
CA LEU A 54 1.05 2.62 4.55
C LEU A 54 0.44 3.85 3.87
N PHE A 55 -0.87 4.10 4.00
CA PHE A 55 -1.52 5.26 3.41
C PHE A 55 -0.84 6.59 3.81
N LEU A 56 -0.65 6.81 5.12
CA LEU A 56 0.01 8.02 5.63
C LEU A 56 1.51 8.09 5.27
N PRO A 57 2.31 7.03 5.45
CA PRO A 57 3.70 7.01 5.01
C PRO A 57 3.89 7.30 3.52
N VAL A 58 3.08 6.68 2.65
CA VAL A 58 3.18 6.89 1.18
C VAL A 58 2.92 8.35 0.84
N MET A 59 1.90 8.96 1.45
CA MET A 59 1.63 10.39 1.27
C MET A 59 2.76 11.26 1.81
N GLY A 60 3.26 10.96 3.01
CA GLY A 60 4.33 11.74 3.65
C GLY A 60 5.65 11.71 2.87
N VAL A 61 6.06 10.54 2.39
CA VAL A 61 7.26 10.40 1.55
C VAL A 61 7.11 11.20 0.26
N ARG A 62 5.93 11.18 -0.37
CA ARG A 62 5.70 11.96 -1.58
C ARG A 62 5.79 13.45 -1.33
N LEU A 63 5.18 13.97 -0.27
CA LEU A 63 5.27 15.40 0.08
C LEU A 63 6.72 15.84 0.26
N PHE A 64 7.54 15.01 0.90
CA PHE A 64 8.96 15.27 1.08
C PHE A 64 9.76 15.25 -0.23
N ILE A 65 9.40 14.38 -1.17
CA ILE A 65 10.03 14.33 -2.51
C ILE A 65 9.58 15.51 -3.38
N ASP A 66 8.29 15.87 -3.34
CA ASP A 66 7.74 17.03 -4.05
C ASP A 66 8.47 18.31 -3.57
N ASP A 67 8.60 18.53 -2.26
CA ASP A 67 9.31 19.68 -1.66
C ASP A 67 10.77 19.78 -2.13
N ARG A 68 11.48 18.64 -2.17
CA ARG A 68 12.87 18.59 -2.63
C ARG A 68 13.05 18.90 -4.12
N ASN A 69 12.06 18.58 -4.96
CA ASN A 69 12.17 18.80 -6.41
C ASN A 69 11.81 20.24 -6.81
N ASP A 70 11.09 20.96 -5.95
CA ASP A 70 10.71 22.36 -6.17
C ASP A 70 11.81 23.35 -5.71
N GLU A 71 12.80 22.90 -4.93
CA GLU A 71 14.08 23.60 -4.62
C GLU A 71 15.18 23.33 -5.67
#